data_AF-A0A9E1IMK9-F1
#
_entry.id   AF-A0A9E1IMK9-F1
#
_cell.length_a   1.000
_cell.length_b   1.000
_cell.length_c   1.000
_cell.angle_alpha   90.00
_cell.angle_beta   90.00
_cell.angle_gamma   90.00
#
_symmetry.space_group_name_H-M   'P 1'
#
loop_
_entity.id
_entity.type
_entity.pdbx_description
1 polymer ?
#
loop_
_entity_poly.entity_id
_entity_poly.type
_entity_poly.pdbx_seq_one_letter_code
_entity_poly.pdbx_strand_id
1 'polypeptide(L)'
;MDPPNSPKRKYILLLLFCGVFVGALDMAIVGPALPALQAHFGVDDRSLSWTFTIYVLFNVMATPLLGKLSDVLGRRAVYVPCILVFAAGSLVVACSPSFEVLLAGRAIQGFGTGGVLPVASAVIGDVYPPEKRGGALGIVGAVFGLAF
;
A
#
# COMPACT_ATOMS: atom_id res chain seq x y z
N MET A 1 21.67 -10.99 -16.18
CA MET A 1 21.45 -10.76 -14.73
C MET A 1 22.36 -9.62 -14.33
N ASP A 2 21.80 -8.48 -13.91
CA ASP A 2 22.62 -7.32 -13.51
C ASP A 2 23.43 -7.63 -12.25
N PRO A 3 24.68 -7.12 -12.13
CA PRO A 3 25.55 -7.41 -11.00
C PRO A 3 24.89 -6.97 -9.67
N PRO A 4 25.24 -7.63 -8.55
CA PRO A 4 24.58 -7.43 -7.24
C PRO A 4 24.62 -5.99 -6.70
N ASN A 5 25.45 -5.12 -7.29
CA ASN A 5 25.63 -3.72 -6.90
C ASN A 5 25.30 -2.73 -8.03
N SER A 6 24.53 -3.14 -9.04
CA SER A 6 24.16 -2.22 -10.13
C SER A 6 23.30 -1.07 -9.58
N PRO A 7 23.55 0.19 -10.00
CA PRO A 7 22.78 1.34 -9.53
C PRO A 7 21.27 1.16 -9.80
N LYS A 8 20.92 0.53 -10.93
CA LYS A 8 19.52 0.21 -11.29
C LYS A 8 18.80 -0.64 -10.23
N ARG A 9 19.46 -1.64 -9.67
CA ARG A 9 18.89 -2.53 -8.65
C ARG A 9 18.61 -1.79 -7.33
N LYS A 10 19.50 -0.87 -6.93
CA LYS A 10 19.29 -0.03 -5.74
C LYS A 10 18.08 0.88 -5.90
N TYR A 11 17.90 1.52 -7.07
CA TYR A 11 16.74 2.35 -7.33
C TYR A 11 15.42 1.57 -7.29
N ILE A 12 15.39 0.36 -7.84
CA ILE A 12 14.19 -0.50 -7.81
C ILE A 12 13.81 -0.83 -6.36
N LEU A 13 14.77 -1.24 -5.54
CA LEU A 13 14.52 -1.55 -4.13
C LEU A 13 14.06 -0.32 -3.34
N LEU A 14 14.67 0.84 -3.59
CA LEU A 14 14.30 2.10 -2.93
C LEU A 14 12.86 2.52 -3.28
N LEU A 15 12.47 2.43 -4.56
CA LEU A 15 11.10 2.69 -5.01
C LEU A 15 10.10 1.74 -4.34
N LEU A 16 10.49 0.47 -4.18
CA LEU A 16 9.71 -0.55 -3.50
C LEU A 16 9.48 -0.25 -2.03
N PHE A 17 10.54 0.08 -1.30
CA PHE A 17 10.42 0.45 0.11
C PHE A 17 9.64 1.74 0.29
N CYS A 18 9.79 2.71 -0.61
CA CYS A 18 9.01 3.94 -0.60
C CYS A 18 7.51 3.66 -0.76
N GLY A 19 7.12 2.81 -1.71
CA GLY A 19 5.70 2.47 -1.88
C GLY A 19 5.13 1.70 -0.68
N VAL A 20 5.90 0.78 -0.08
CA VAL A 20 5.51 0.11 1.17
C VAL A 20 5.35 1.12 2.31
N PHE A 21 6.29 2.06 2.45
CA PHE A 21 6.24 3.11 3.47
C PHE A 21 5.01 4.00 3.32
N VAL A 22 4.69 4.42 2.10
CA VAL A 22 3.50 5.23 1.83
C VAL A 22 2.21 4.48 2.20
N GLY A 23 2.12 3.19 1.89
CA GLY A 23 0.97 2.37 2.30
C GLY A 23 0.87 2.18 3.82
N ALA A 24 2.01 2.07 4.51
CA ALA A 24 2.05 1.98 5.97
C ALA A 24 1.65 3.31 6.64
N LEU A 25 2.17 4.43 6.12
CA LEU A 25 1.83 5.79 6.58
C LEU A 25 0.34 6.09 6.43
N ASP A 26 -0.28 5.69 5.31
CA ASP A 26 -1.71 5.91 5.10
C ASP A 26 -2.54 5.30 6.24
N MET A 27 -2.27 4.05 6.60
CA MET A 27 -2.92 3.36 7.71
C MET A 27 -2.70 4.06 9.07
N ALA A 28 -1.48 4.56 9.31
CA ALA A 28 -1.14 5.23 10.57
C ALA A 28 -1.83 6.60 10.74
N ILE A 29 -1.93 7.37 9.65
CA ILE A 29 -2.49 8.74 9.68
C ILE A 29 -4.01 8.74 9.93
N VAL A 30 -4.74 7.68 9.55
CA VAL A 30 -6.20 7.67 9.66
C VAL A 30 -6.67 7.74 11.11
N GLY A 31 -5.99 7.05 12.04
CA GLY A 31 -6.40 6.95 13.43
C GLY A 31 -6.56 8.31 14.12
N PRO A 32 -5.51 9.16 14.14
CA PRO A 32 -5.59 10.51 14.69
C PRO A 32 -6.54 11.44 13.90
N ALA A 33 -6.79 11.16 12.62
CA ALA A 33 -7.70 11.95 11.79
C ALA A 33 -9.18 11.64 12.02
N LEU A 34 -9.53 10.51 12.65
CA LEU A 34 -10.92 10.07 12.83
C LEU A 34 -11.82 11.13 13.50
N PRO A 35 -11.44 11.79 14.62
CA PRO A 35 -12.30 12.81 15.24
C PRO A 35 -12.55 14.01 14.32
N ALA A 36 -11.55 14.42 13.54
CA ALA A 36 -11.68 15.51 12.59
C ALA A 36 -12.60 15.14 11.41
N LEU A 37 -12.47 13.92 10.88
CA LEU A 37 -13.36 13.39 9.85
C LEU A 37 -14.82 13.31 10.35
N GLN A 38 -15.00 12.85 11.59
CA GLN A 38 -16.32 12.77 12.22
C GLN A 38 -16.98 14.14 12.32
N ALA A 39 -16.25 15.14 12.83
CA ALA A 39 -16.74 16.50 12.98
C ALA A 39 -17.02 17.18 11.64
N HIS A 40 -16.14 16.97 10.64
CA HIS A 40 -16.28 17.57 9.31
C HIS A 40 -17.50 17.02 8.55
N PHE A 41 -17.73 15.70 8.58
CA PHE A 41 -18.81 15.07 7.85
C PHE A 41 -20.09 14.89 8.67
N GLY A 42 -20.07 15.14 9.98
CA GLY A 42 -21.23 15.00 10.87
C GLY A 42 -21.75 13.57 10.97
N VAL A 43 -20.88 12.57 10.85
CA VAL A 43 -21.24 11.14 10.82
C VAL A 43 -21.15 10.49 12.20
N ASP A 44 -21.92 9.43 12.43
CA ASP A 44 -21.86 8.64 13.66
C ASP A 44 -20.65 7.69 13.68
N ASP A 45 -20.32 7.14 14.85
CA ASP A 45 -19.18 6.24 15.02
C ASP A 45 -19.29 4.97 14.15
N ARG A 46 -20.52 4.51 13.91
CA ARG A 46 -20.80 3.36 13.04
C ARG A 46 -20.41 3.64 11.60
N SER A 47 -20.80 4.80 11.07
CA SER A 47 -20.40 5.21 9.71
C SER A 47 -18.91 5.46 9.65
N LEU A 48 -18.34 6.14 10.65
CA LEU A 48 -16.91 6.45 10.70
C LEU A 48 -16.03 5.19 10.65
N SER A 49 -16.46 4.11 11.33
CA SER A 49 -15.78 2.81 11.34
C SER A 49 -15.57 2.22 9.94
N TRP A 50 -16.49 2.51 8.99
CA TRP A 50 -16.37 2.06 7.60
C TRP A 50 -15.14 2.62 6.88
N THR A 51 -14.58 3.73 7.34
CA THR A 51 -13.35 4.32 6.79
C THR A 51 -12.19 3.31 6.79
N PHE A 52 -12.03 2.58 7.89
CA PHE A 52 -11.03 1.52 8.00
C PHE A 52 -11.52 0.21 7.37
N THR A 53 -12.78 -0.17 7.63
CA THR A 53 -13.32 -1.45 7.16
C THR A 53 -13.29 -1.58 5.64
N ILE A 54 -13.71 -0.54 4.91
CA ILE A 54 -13.76 -0.60 3.44
C ILE A 54 -12.35 -0.68 2.83
N TYR A 55 -11.39 0.04 3.41
CA TYR A 55 -10.00 -0.02 2.99
C TYR A 55 -9.44 -1.45 3.15
N VAL A 56 -9.61 -2.05 4.34
CA VAL A 56 -9.12 -3.40 4.63
C VAL A 56 -9.81 -4.44 3.75
N LEU A 57 -11.13 -4.31 3.52
CA LEU A 57 -11.89 -5.21 2.67
C LEU A 57 -11.32 -5.26 1.25
N PHE A 58 -11.12 -4.11 0.62
CA PHE A 58 -10.54 -4.03 -0.73
C PHE A 58 -9.08 -4.47 -0.76
N ASN A 59 -8.31 -4.17 0.29
CA ASN A 59 -6.93 -4.61 0.43
C ASN A 59 -6.81 -6.14 0.46
N VAL A 60 -7.64 -6.81 1.28
CA VAL A 60 -7.67 -8.28 1.38
C VAL A 60 -8.11 -8.92 0.06
N MET A 61 -9.11 -8.35 -0.63
CA MET A 61 -9.52 -8.84 -1.96
C MET A 61 -8.43 -8.67 -3.02
N ALA A 62 -7.73 -7.53 -3.01
CA ALA A 62 -6.72 -7.20 -4.01
C ALA A 62 -5.41 -7.99 -3.82
N THR A 63 -5.04 -8.32 -2.58
CA THR A 63 -3.78 -9.00 -2.24
C THR A 63 -3.52 -10.28 -3.05
N PRO A 64 -4.40 -11.32 -3.03
CA PRO A 64 -4.16 -12.54 -3.80
C PRO A 64 -4.25 -12.30 -5.30
N LEU A 65 -5.14 -11.41 -5.74
CA LEU A 65 -5.36 -11.08 -7.15
C LEU A 65 -4.10 -10.45 -7.78
N LEU A 66 -3.61 -9.37 -7.17
CA LEU A 66 -2.46 -8.61 -7.64
C LEU A 66 -1.16 -9.37 -7.41
N GLY A 67 -1.07 -10.16 -6.33
CA GLY A 67 0.04 -11.08 -6.10
C GLY A 67 0.22 -12.05 -7.28
N LYS A 68 -0.84 -12.81 -7.59
CA LYS A 68 -0.82 -13.76 -8.72
C LYS A 68 -0.63 -13.08 -10.06
N LEU A 69 -1.26 -11.91 -10.28
CA LEU A 69 -1.09 -11.13 -11.50
C LEU A 69 0.38 -10.72 -11.71
N SER A 70 1.09 -10.42 -10.62
CA SER A 70 2.51 -10.03 -10.69
C SER A 70 3.44 -11.17 -11.05
N ASP A 71 3.07 -12.42 -10.74
CA ASP A 71 3.82 -13.61 -11.17
C ASP A 71 3.71 -13.81 -12.69
N VAL A 72 2.55 -13.47 -13.29
CA VAL A 72 2.26 -13.69 -14.72
C VAL A 72 2.72 -12.53 -15.59
N LEU A 73 2.37 -11.29 -15.24
CA LEU A 73 2.68 -10.09 -16.03
C LEU A 73 4.04 -9.47 -15.68
N GLY A 74 4.67 -9.94 -14.61
CA GLY A 74 5.91 -9.41 -14.06
C GLY A 74 5.70 -8.35 -12.98
N ARG A 75 6.65 -8.30 -12.05
CA ARG A 75 6.58 -7.50 -10.82
C ARG A 75 6.36 -6.01 -11.07
N ARG A 76 7.16 -5.41 -11.97
CA ARG A 76 7.10 -3.97 -12.28
C ARG A 76 5.77 -3.57 -12.92
N ALA A 77 5.26 -4.41 -13.83
CA ALA A 77 4.02 -4.13 -14.56
C ALA A 77 2.79 -4.10 -13.64
N VAL A 78 2.86 -4.74 -12.47
CA VAL A 78 1.79 -4.71 -11.46
C VAL A 78 2.06 -3.69 -10.37
N TYR A 79 3.29 -3.61 -9.86
CA TYR A 79 3.63 -2.71 -8.76
C TYR A 79 3.38 -1.23 -9.09
N VAL A 80 3.78 -0.78 -10.29
CA VAL A 80 3.62 0.63 -10.68
C VAL A 80 2.14 1.04 -10.75
N PRO A 81 1.24 0.28 -11.43
CA PRO A 81 -0.19 0.55 -11.35
C PRO A 81 -0.76 0.55 -9.94
N CYS A 82 -0.31 -0.34 -9.04
CA CYS A 82 -0.77 -0.35 -7.65
C CYS A 82 -0.52 1.00 -6.95
N ILE A 83 0.68 1.56 -7.12
CA ILE A 83 1.04 2.87 -6.56
C ILE A 83 0.23 3.99 -7.22
N LEU A 84 -0.01 3.93 -8.53
CA LEU A 84 -0.83 4.92 -9.23
C LEU A 84 -2.30 4.87 -8.78
N VAL A 85 -2.86 3.68 -8.60
CA VAL A 85 -4.22 3.48 -8.08
C VAL A 85 -4.31 4.02 -6.65
N PHE A 86 -3.32 3.72 -5.80
CA PHE A 86 -3.24 4.29 -4.46
C PHE A 86 -3.24 5.82 -4.51
N ALA A 87 -2.36 6.43 -5.32
CA ALA A 87 -2.26 7.89 -5.44
C ALA A 87 -3.56 8.52 -5.95
N ALA A 88 -4.25 7.88 -6.91
CA ALA A 88 -5.56 8.33 -7.37
C ALA A 88 -6.60 8.27 -6.23
N GLY A 89 -6.62 7.19 -5.46
CA GLY A 89 -7.47 7.09 -4.27
C GLY A 89 -7.14 8.12 -3.19
N SER A 90 -5.86 8.46 -3.00
CA SER A 90 -5.42 9.55 -2.10
C SER A 90 -5.96 10.90 -2.54
N LEU A 91 -5.93 11.19 -3.84
CA LEU A 91 -6.50 12.41 -4.40
C LEU A 91 -8.03 12.47 -4.19
N VAL A 92 -8.73 11.36 -4.39
CA VAL A 92 -10.19 11.27 -4.14
C VAL A 92 -10.52 11.55 -2.68
N VAL A 93 -9.77 10.98 -1.73
CA VAL A 93 -9.96 11.26 -0.30
C VAL A 93 -9.65 12.72 0.04
N ALA A 94 -8.55 13.26 -0.47
CA ALA A 94 -8.13 14.64 -0.21
C ALA A 94 -9.15 15.68 -0.70
N CYS A 95 -9.83 15.40 -1.82
CA CYS A 95 -10.82 16.28 -2.42
C CYS A 95 -12.27 15.84 -2.16
N SER A 96 -12.51 14.97 -1.18
CA SER A 96 -13.84 14.37 -0.95
C SER A 96 -14.87 15.41 -0.44
N PRO A 97 -15.98 15.64 -1.15
CA PRO A 97 -17.03 16.58 -0.72
C PRO A 97 -18.03 15.94 0.25
N SER A 98 -18.08 14.61 0.33
CA SER A 98 -18.99 13.86 1.19
C SER A 98 -18.32 12.61 1.73
N PHE A 99 -18.88 12.05 2.81
CA PHE A 99 -18.34 10.85 3.45
C PHE A 99 -18.36 9.64 2.52
N GLU A 100 -19.38 9.52 1.65
CA GLU A 100 -19.48 8.44 0.66
C GLU A 100 -18.33 8.50 -0.36
N VAL A 101 -17.95 9.70 -0.82
CA VAL A 101 -16.81 9.89 -1.73
C VAL A 101 -15.51 9.56 -1.02
N LEU A 102 -15.39 9.91 0.27
CA LEU A 102 -14.25 9.50 1.09
C LEU A 102 -14.14 7.97 1.18
N LEU A 103 -15.25 7.26 1.42
CA LEU A 103 -15.28 5.79 1.44
C LEU A 103 -14.90 5.19 0.08
N ALA A 104 -15.37 5.76 -1.03
CA ALA A 104 -14.97 5.34 -2.37
C ALA A 104 -13.46 5.51 -2.59
N GLY A 105 -12.91 6.65 -2.17
CA GLY A 105 -11.46 6.88 -2.19
C GLY A 105 -10.69 5.86 -1.33
N ARG A 106 -11.21 5.50 -0.16
CA ARG A 106 -10.62 4.46 0.72
C ARG A 106 -10.66 3.08 0.08
N ALA A 107 -11.73 2.72 -0.62
CA ALA A 107 -11.80 1.47 -1.37
C ALA A 107 -10.72 1.40 -2.47
N ILE A 108 -10.54 2.50 -3.22
CA ILE A 108 -9.51 2.62 -4.25
C ILE A 108 -8.11 2.50 -3.65
N GLN A 109 -7.84 3.22 -2.55
CA GLN A 109 -6.56 3.13 -1.83
C GLN A 109 -6.29 1.71 -1.35
N GLY A 110 -7.27 1.06 -0.70
CA GLY A 110 -7.17 -0.30 -0.21
C GLY A 110 -6.83 -1.29 -1.31
N PHE A 111 -7.48 -1.16 -2.47
CA PHE A 111 -7.17 -1.99 -3.64
C PHE A 111 -5.73 -1.77 -4.13
N GLY A 112 -5.29 -0.51 -4.24
CA GLY A 112 -3.93 -0.16 -4.63
C GLY A 112 -2.88 -0.71 -3.66
N THR A 113 -3.07 -0.53 -2.35
CA THR A 113 -2.12 -1.02 -1.35
C THR A 113 -2.09 -2.54 -1.21
N GLY A 114 -3.17 -3.25 -1.58
CA GLY A 114 -3.22 -4.72 -1.53
C GLY A 114 -2.15 -5.39 -2.38
N GLY A 115 -1.74 -4.76 -3.49
CA GLY A 115 -0.66 -5.27 -4.34
C GLY A 115 0.74 -4.90 -3.86
N VAL A 116 0.90 -3.91 -2.98
CA VAL A 116 2.21 -3.34 -2.65
C VAL A 116 3.08 -4.33 -1.87
N LEU A 117 2.57 -4.86 -0.76
CA LEU A 117 3.32 -5.78 0.11
C LEU A 117 3.63 -7.15 -0.53
N PRO A 118 2.68 -7.87 -1.18
CA PRO A 118 2.96 -9.18 -1.77
C PRO A 118 3.95 -9.06 -2.93
N VAL A 119 3.78 -8.06 -3.80
CA VAL A 119 4.69 -7.85 -4.94
C VAL A 119 6.07 -7.43 -4.45
N ALA A 120 6.15 -6.63 -3.38
CA ALA A 120 7.42 -6.28 -2.76
C ALA A 120 8.16 -7.48 -2.19
N SER A 121 7.46 -8.32 -1.44
CA SER A 121 8.00 -9.54 -0.87
C SER A 121 8.49 -10.50 -1.96
N ALA A 122 7.76 -10.59 -3.05
CA ALA A 122 8.13 -11.44 -4.18
C ALA A 122 9.37 -10.90 -4.93
N VAL A 123 9.48 -9.58 -5.16
CA VAL A 123 10.69 -8.97 -5.73
C VAL A 123 11.91 -9.22 -4.85
N ILE A 124 11.76 -9.11 -3.52
CA ILE A 124 12.85 -9.45 -2.58
C ILE A 124 13.26 -10.92 -2.76
N GLY A 125 12.30 -11.84 -2.90
CA GLY A 125 12.56 -13.25 -3.18
C GLY A 125 13.32 -13.49 -4.49
N ASP A 126 12.95 -12.77 -5.55
CA ASP A 126 13.57 -12.88 -6.87
C ASP A 126 15.00 -12.30 -6.90
N VAL A 127 15.26 -11.31 -6.06
CA VAL A 127 16.49 -10.49 -6.10
C VAL A 127 17.53 -10.96 -5.08
N TYR A 128 17.12 -11.45 -3.90
CA TYR A 128 18.02 -11.87 -2.83
C TYR A 128 18.18 -13.40 -2.75
N PRO A 129 19.41 -13.89 -2.49
CA PRO A 129 19.64 -15.30 -2.24
C PRO A 129 18.92 -15.73 -0.94
N PRO A 130 18.51 -17.00 -0.81
CA PRO A 130 17.65 -17.48 0.27
C PRO A 130 18.09 -17.07 1.69
N GLU A 131 19.40 -17.06 1.93
CA GLU A 131 20.00 -16.78 3.25
C GLU A 131 19.88 -15.30 3.64
N LYS A 132 19.70 -14.39 2.68
CA LYS A 132 19.59 -12.94 2.90
C LYS A 132 18.16 -12.43 2.81
N ARG A 133 17.19 -13.27 2.43
CA ARG A 133 15.78 -12.88 2.31
C ARG A 133 15.19 -12.45 3.65
N GLY A 134 15.54 -13.13 4.74
CA GLY A 134 15.06 -12.79 6.09
C GLY A 134 15.38 -11.36 6.49
N GLY A 135 16.64 -10.92 6.27
CA GLY A 135 17.04 -9.54 6.56
C GLY A 135 16.33 -8.51 5.68
N ALA A 136 16.15 -8.80 4.38
CA ALA A 136 15.47 -7.90 3.47
C ALA A 136 13.95 -7.79 3.76
N LEU A 137 13.30 -8.90 4.12
CA LEU A 137 11.91 -8.89 4.62
C LEU A 137 11.81 -8.20 5.99
N GLY A 138 12.85 -8.28 6.83
CA GLY A 138 12.95 -7.52 8.07
C GLY A 138 12.93 -6.00 7.84
N ILE A 139 13.56 -5.51 6.77
CA ILE A 139 13.50 -4.09 6.39
C ILE A 139 12.08 -3.66 6.04
N VAL A 140 11.32 -4.51 5.34
CA VAL A 140 9.89 -4.26 5.08
C VAL A 140 9.13 -4.09 6.40
N GLY A 141 9.37 -4.96 7.39
CA GLY A 141 8.79 -4.81 8.73
C GLY A 141 9.23 -3.54 9.45
N ALA A 142 10.51 -3.16 9.35
CA ALA A 142 11.05 -1.94 9.93
C ALA A 142 10.41 -0.67 9.33
N VAL A 143 10.08 -0.69 8.03
CA VAL A 143 9.37 0.40 7.35
C VAL A 143 7.97 0.60 7.91
N PHE A 144 7.25 -0.48 8.21
CA PHE A 144 5.97 -0.38 8.94
C PHE A 144 6.18 0.19 10.35
N GLY A 145 7.19 -0.28 11.07
CA GLY A 145 7.52 0.24 12.40
C GLY A 145 7.91 1.72 12.45
N LEU A 146 8.43 2.29 11.35
CA LEU A 146 8.69 3.73 11.22
C LEU A 146 7.44 4.56 10.92
N ALA A 147 6.39 3.93 10.40
CA ALA A 147 5.17 4.61 9.99
C ALA A 147 4.16 4.78 11.15
N PHE A 148 4.22 3.90 12.16
CA PHE A 148 3.40 3.93 13.37
C PHE A 148 4.11 4.64 14.52
#